data_AF-A0A836X1A1-F1
#
_entry.id   AF-A0A836X1A1-F1
#
_cell.length_a   1.000
_cell.length_b   1.000
_cell.length_c   1.000
_cell.angle_alpha   90.00
_cell.angle_beta   90.00
_cell.angle_gamma   90.00
#
_symmetry.space_group_name_H-M   'P 1'
#
loop_
_entity.id
_entity.type
_entity.pdbx_description
1 polymer ?
#
loop_
_entity_poly.entity_id
_entity_poly.type
_entity_poly.pdbx_seq_one_letter_code
_entity_poly.pdbx_strand_id
1 'polypeptide(L)'
;MLAALKEYVAFIKAKKMLWLYYEGNDMFELTLESNSKLLRKYLQSEFSQNLISRQIDIDNRLKNYIHKAEQKLKGIHLPNQPPRISEREEYVASPSTVNEMGLKHNHGLMHEILMRTKIFRLFHIRTLIGFDRDFTAQNVIKETESMEVNPLFTEVLQKAKNVTTAWGGKLYFIYLPDKNRYLQSTYSHDLFMKRKEVIAVAKNLDLSVIDIHEEVFANHPYPRSLFQTHSRSTGAHYNAKGYNEISKAIVLKVKGGKIIN
;
A
#
# COMPACT_ATOMS: atom_id res chain seq x y z
N MET A 1 -9.37 3.93 3.24
CA MET A 1 -10.17 3.34 2.11
C MET A 1 -11.64 3.82 2.01
N LEU A 2 -12.39 4.02 3.11
CA LEU A 2 -13.81 4.49 3.07
C LEU A 2 -14.05 5.80 2.31
N ALA A 3 -13.13 6.77 2.44
CA ALA A 3 -13.22 8.04 1.73
C ALA A 3 -13.28 7.84 0.20
N ALA A 4 -12.41 6.99 -0.36
CA ALA A 4 -12.41 6.71 -1.80
C ALA A 4 -13.70 6.04 -2.28
N LEU A 5 -14.28 5.16 -1.46
CA LEU A 5 -15.58 4.55 -1.73
C LEU A 5 -16.67 5.61 -1.86
N LYS A 6 -16.78 6.53 -0.89
CA LYS A 6 -17.80 7.59 -0.89
C LYS A 6 -17.58 8.62 -1.99
N GLU A 7 -16.34 9.00 -2.27
CA GLU A 7 -16.02 10.08 -3.20
C GLU A 7 -16.02 9.68 -4.67
N TYR A 8 -15.76 8.40 -4.99
CA TYR A 8 -15.61 7.95 -6.37
C TYR A 8 -16.50 6.75 -6.69
N VAL A 9 -16.41 5.69 -5.90
CA VAL A 9 -17.06 4.41 -6.22
C VAL A 9 -18.58 4.50 -6.10
N ALA A 10 -19.10 5.25 -5.14
CA ALA A 10 -20.54 5.43 -4.91
C ALA A 10 -21.27 6.06 -6.12
N PHE A 11 -20.57 6.86 -6.93
CA PHE A 11 -21.12 7.46 -8.15
C PHE A 11 -21.21 6.47 -9.31
N ILE A 12 -20.31 5.48 -9.34
CA ILE A 12 -20.28 4.42 -10.35
C ILE A 12 -21.33 3.32 -10.04
N LYS A 13 -21.72 3.19 -8.76
CA LYS A 13 -22.71 2.19 -8.28
C LYS A 13 -22.38 0.77 -8.75
N ALA A 14 -21.11 0.38 -8.62
CA ALA A 14 -20.64 -0.93 -9.04
C ALA A 14 -21.41 -2.05 -8.32
N LYS A 15 -21.84 -3.08 -9.06
CA LYS A 15 -22.54 -4.27 -8.52
C LYS A 15 -21.67 -5.09 -7.57
N LYS A 16 -20.35 -5.06 -7.79
CA LYS A 16 -19.36 -5.83 -7.02
C LYS A 16 -18.25 -4.86 -6.60
N MET A 17 -18.05 -4.71 -5.30
CA MET A 17 -17.01 -3.88 -4.70
C MET A 17 -15.98 -4.81 -4.06
N LEU A 18 -14.71 -4.62 -4.41
CA LEU A 18 -13.60 -5.39 -3.87
C LEU A 18 -12.83 -4.52 -2.87
N TRP A 19 -12.87 -4.89 -1.59
CA TRP A 19 -12.11 -4.25 -0.53
C TRP A 19 -10.85 -5.07 -0.27
N LEU A 20 -9.72 -4.62 -0.80
CA LEU A 20 -8.45 -5.30 -0.64
C LEU A 20 -7.82 -4.83 0.67
N TYR A 21 -7.77 -5.72 1.65
CA TYR A 21 -7.13 -5.49 2.94
C TYR A 21 -5.74 -6.13 2.95
N TYR A 22 -4.68 -5.35 3.15
CA TYR A 22 -3.31 -5.85 3.31
C TYR A 22 -2.90 -5.86 4.78
N GLU A 23 -2.54 -7.04 5.28
CA GLU A 23 -2.19 -7.22 6.69
C GLU A 23 -0.91 -6.50 7.14
N GLY A 24 -0.05 -6.11 6.19
CA GLY A 24 1.25 -5.52 6.49
C GLY A 24 1.20 -4.03 6.84
N ASN A 25 0.14 -3.30 6.48
CA ASN A 25 0.03 -1.86 6.76
C ASN A 25 -1.38 -1.36 7.07
N ASP A 26 -2.46 -1.96 6.57
CA ASP A 26 -3.79 -1.32 6.62
C ASP A 26 -4.31 -1.06 8.04
N MET A 27 -4.07 -1.99 8.99
CA MET A 27 -4.48 -1.77 10.38
C MET A 27 -3.67 -0.62 11.02
N PHE A 28 -2.37 -0.58 10.74
CA PHE A 28 -1.47 0.46 11.24
C PHE A 28 -1.82 1.83 10.66
N GLU A 29 -2.05 1.89 9.36
CA GLU A 29 -2.44 3.11 8.66
C GLU A 29 -3.81 3.60 9.13
N LEU A 30 -4.76 2.72 9.43
CA LEU A 30 -6.05 3.11 10.00
C LEU A 30 -5.89 3.92 11.30
N THR A 31 -4.98 3.50 12.18
CA THR A 31 -4.70 4.20 13.43
C THR A 31 -4.12 5.58 13.18
N LEU A 32 -3.21 5.72 12.22
CA LEU A 32 -2.67 7.02 11.82
C LEU A 32 -3.76 7.90 11.18
N GLU A 33 -4.51 7.36 10.22
CA GLU A 33 -5.62 8.02 9.53
C GLU A 33 -6.68 8.51 10.52
N SER A 34 -6.90 7.79 11.62
CA SER A 34 -7.85 8.16 12.66
C SER A 34 -7.55 9.50 13.33
N ASN A 35 -6.30 9.98 13.28
CA ASN A 35 -5.91 11.29 13.80
C ASN A 35 -6.28 12.45 12.85
N SER A 36 -6.61 12.15 11.59
CA SER A 36 -6.97 13.18 10.61
C SER A 36 -8.38 13.69 10.84
N LYS A 37 -8.48 14.98 11.23
CA LYS A 37 -9.78 15.68 11.35
C LYS A 37 -10.61 15.60 10.07
N LEU A 38 -9.98 15.60 8.90
CA LEU A 38 -10.68 15.49 7.62
C LEU A 38 -11.18 14.05 7.38
N LEU A 39 -10.31 13.04 7.58
CA LEU A 39 -10.70 11.65 7.30
C LEU A 39 -11.80 11.16 8.24
N ARG A 40 -11.78 11.56 9.52
CA ARG A 40 -12.85 11.23 10.49
C ARG A 40 -14.22 11.73 10.05
N LYS A 41 -14.31 12.83 9.30
CA LYS A 41 -15.60 13.32 8.79
C LYS A 41 -16.29 12.30 7.89
N TYR A 42 -15.55 11.43 7.19
CA TYR A 42 -16.15 10.38 6.36
C TYR A 42 -16.92 9.30 7.14
N LEU A 43 -16.77 9.25 8.47
CA LEU A 43 -17.62 8.43 9.32
C LEU A 43 -19.05 8.98 9.40
N GLN A 44 -19.26 10.27 9.13
CA GLN A 44 -20.60 10.86 9.04
C GLN A 44 -21.25 10.45 7.70
N SER A 45 -22.53 10.09 7.70
CA SER A 45 -23.23 9.60 6.51
C SER A 45 -23.21 10.62 5.36
N GLU A 46 -23.54 11.88 5.66
CA GLU A 46 -23.73 12.94 4.67
C GLU A 46 -22.43 13.63 4.22
N PHE A 47 -21.31 13.38 4.90
CA PHE A 47 -20.08 14.09 4.55
C PHE A 47 -19.52 13.62 3.20
N SER A 48 -19.28 14.58 2.31
CA SER A 48 -18.51 14.40 1.09
C SER A 48 -17.73 15.68 0.77
N GLN A 49 -16.58 15.53 0.13
CA GLN A 49 -15.83 16.63 -0.47
C GLN A 49 -16.20 16.86 -1.95
N ASN A 50 -17.07 16.01 -2.49
CA ASN A 50 -17.49 15.96 -3.89
C ASN A 50 -16.30 15.95 -4.86
N LEU A 51 -15.27 15.14 -4.56
CA LEU A 51 -14.00 15.13 -5.28
C LEU A 51 -14.19 14.73 -6.75
N ILE A 52 -15.16 13.85 -7.06
CA ILE A 52 -15.46 13.44 -8.43
C ILE A 52 -15.82 14.62 -9.33
N SER A 53 -16.48 15.65 -8.81
CA SER A 53 -16.86 16.84 -9.58
C SER A 53 -15.80 17.93 -9.58
N ARG A 54 -14.64 17.67 -8.95
CA ARG A 54 -13.59 18.68 -8.70
C ARG A 54 -12.28 18.33 -9.39
N GLN A 55 -12.31 17.50 -10.43
CA GLN A 55 -11.10 17.07 -11.13
C GLN A 55 -10.26 18.25 -11.62
N ILE A 56 -10.89 19.31 -12.15
CA ILE A 56 -10.19 20.53 -12.60
C ILE A 56 -9.46 21.21 -11.43
N ASP A 57 -10.11 21.38 -10.29
CA ASP A 57 -9.50 21.95 -9.09
C ASP A 57 -8.33 21.10 -8.58
N ILE A 58 -8.53 19.78 -8.55
CA ILE A 58 -7.53 18.80 -8.10
C ILE A 58 -6.32 18.85 -9.01
N ASP A 59 -6.54 18.83 -10.33
CA ASP A 59 -5.48 18.89 -11.34
C ASP A 59 -4.70 20.21 -11.24
N ASN A 60 -5.40 21.33 -11.09
CA ASN A 60 -4.76 22.64 -10.94
C ASN A 60 -3.94 22.73 -9.65
N ARG A 61 -4.47 22.22 -8.53
CA ARG A 61 -3.72 22.13 -7.27
C ARG A 61 -2.51 21.23 -7.42
N LEU A 62 -2.65 20.06 -8.03
CA LEU A 62 -1.56 19.11 -8.24
C LEU A 62 -0.48 19.71 -9.13
N LYS A 63 -0.84 20.38 -10.24
CA LYS A 63 0.10 21.12 -11.09
C LYS A 63 0.87 22.18 -10.30
N ASN A 64 0.18 22.97 -9.48
CA ASN A 64 0.82 23.97 -8.63
C ASN A 64 1.77 23.35 -7.60
N TYR A 65 1.39 22.22 -7.00
CA TYR A 65 2.26 21.48 -6.08
C TYR A 65 3.51 20.93 -6.78
N ILE A 66 3.35 20.32 -7.96
CA ILE A 66 4.46 19.80 -8.78
C ILE A 66 5.39 20.95 -9.15
N HIS A 67 4.86 22.08 -9.62
CA HIS A 67 5.67 23.24 -9.99
C HIS A 67 6.49 23.77 -8.81
N LYS A 68 5.89 23.88 -7.62
CA LYS A 68 6.61 24.27 -6.39
C LYS A 68 7.70 23.26 -6.02
N ALA A 69 7.45 21.96 -6.22
CA ALA A 69 8.44 20.91 -5.97
C ALA A 69 9.64 21.01 -6.93
N GLU A 70 9.38 21.23 -8.22
CA GLU A 70 10.40 21.42 -9.25
C GLU A 70 11.26 22.67 -9.00
N GLN A 71 10.66 23.78 -8.57
CA GLN A 71 11.41 24.97 -8.19
C GLN A 71 12.36 24.72 -7.02
N LYS A 72 11.90 24.01 -5.98
CA LYS A 72 12.75 23.64 -4.84
C LYS A 72 13.93 22.76 -5.27
N LEU A 73 13.72 21.85 -6.21
CA LEU A 73 14.79 21.01 -6.76
C LEU A 73 15.83 21.82 -7.54
N LYS A 74 15.41 22.80 -8.34
CA LYS A 74 16.32 23.67 -9.10
C LYS A 74 17.17 24.59 -8.21
N GLY A 75 16.68 24.92 -7.02
CA GLY A 75 17.42 25.70 -6.01
C GLY A 75 18.47 24.90 -5.24
N ILE A 76 18.51 23.57 -5.35
CA ILE A 76 19.53 22.72 -4.75
C ILE A 76 20.73 22.69 -5.69
N HIS A 77 21.78 23.45 -5.39
CA HIS A 77 23.09 23.28 -6.01
C HIS A 77 23.61 21.88 -5.64
N LEU A 78 23.64 20.96 -6.62
CA LEU A 78 24.43 19.74 -6.49
C LEU A 78 25.90 20.15 -6.46
N PRO A 79 26.72 19.65 -5.51
CA PRO A 79 28.15 19.96 -5.51
C PRO A 79 28.73 19.57 -6.87
N ASN A 80 29.43 20.52 -7.51
CA ASN A 80 30.14 20.30 -8.75
C ASN A 80 31.04 19.07 -8.62
N GLN A 81 31.17 18.33 -9.73
CA GLN A 81 31.87 17.05 -9.87
C GLN A 81 33.07 16.87 -8.91
N PRO A 82 33.26 15.69 -8.28
CA PRO A 82 34.47 15.44 -7.52
C PRO A 82 35.70 15.59 -8.44
N PRO A 83 36.83 16.10 -7.94
CA PRO A 83 38.02 16.34 -8.75
C PRO A 83 38.47 15.05 -9.45
N ARG A 84 38.91 15.21 -10.70
CA ARG A 84 39.53 14.13 -11.49
C ARG A 84 40.65 13.51 -10.67
N ILE A 85 40.59 12.19 -10.49
CA ILE A 85 41.65 11.41 -9.86
C ILE A 85 42.86 11.42 -10.81
N SER A 86 43.75 12.39 -10.63
CA SER A 86 45.17 12.24 -10.95
C SER A 86 45.91 12.28 -9.61
N GLU A 87 46.76 11.28 -9.39
CA GLU A 87 47.53 11.03 -8.15
C GLU A 87 46.78 10.17 -7.12
N ARG A 88 46.86 8.85 -7.30
CA ARG A 88 46.75 7.90 -6.18
C ARG A 88 48.15 7.37 -5.90
N GLU A 89 48.73 7.82 -4.79
CA GLU A 89 49.68 7.01 -4.06
C GLU A 89 48.97 5.78 -3.48
N GLU A 90 49.70 4.68 -3.49
CA GLU A 90 49.27 3.34 -3.17
C GLU A 90 49.01 3.20 -1.66
N TYR A 91 47.73 3.10 -1.27
CA TYR A 91 47.35 2.73 0.11
C TYR A 91 46.71 1.35 0.11
N VAL A 92 47.42 0.39 0.69
CA VAL A 92 47.05 -1.02 0.86
C VAL A 92 45.86 -1.13 1.82
N ALA A 93 44.75 -1.72 1.35
CA ALA A 93 43.51 -1.86 2.11
C ALA A 93 43.53 -3.07 3.06
N SER A 94 43.10 -2.87 4.32
CA SER A 94 42.57 -3.93 5.17
C SER A 94 41.05 -4.06 4.97
N PRO A 95 40.47 -5.27 5.08
CA PRO A 95 39.09 -5.52 4.64
C PRO A 95 38.08 -5.22 5.75
N SER A 96 37.69 -3.96 5.88
CA SER A 96 36.46 -3.60 6.61
C SER A 96 35.93 -2.23 6.19
N THR A 97 35.19 -2.18 5.08
CA THR A 97 34.07 -1.27 4.78
C THR A 97 33.75 -1.35 3.28
N VAL A 98 32.73 -2.13 2.91
CA VAL A 98 32.14 -2.00 1.57
C VAL A 98 31.26 -0.75 1.60
N ASN A 99 31.88 0.39 1.31
CA ASN A 99 31.23 1.66 1.10
C ASN A 99 30.46 1.66 -0.24
N GLU A 100 29.34 2.39 -0.22
CA GLU A 100 28.41 2.71 -1.31
C GLU A 100 29.08 3.41 -2.52
N MET A 101 29.92 2.71 -3.27
CA MET A 101 30.65 3.30 -4.41
C MET A 101 30.39 2.59 -5.75
N GLY A 102 29.15 2.13 -5.97
CA GLY A 102 28.73 1.54 -7.24
C GLY A 102 27.69 2.35 -8.05
N LEU A 103 27.10 3.42 -7.49
CA LEU A 103 25.91 4.06 -8.10
C LEU A 103 26.16 5.42 -8.77
N LYS A 104 27.39 5.93 -8.80
CA LYS A 104 27.64 7.33 -9.23
C LYS A 104 27.83 7.56 -10.73
N HIS A 105 27.77 6.53 -11.58
CA HIS A 105 28.15 6.70 -13.00
C HIS A 105 27.01 6.83 -14.02
N ASN A 106 25.72 6.86 -13.63
CA ASN A 106 24.60 6.88 -14.60
C ASN A 106 23.50 7.91 -14.30
N HIS A 107 23.79 9.03 -13.64
CA HIS A 107 22.75 9.97 -13.18
C HIS A 107 21.93 10.65 -14.29
N GLY A 108 22.52 10.91 -15.48
CA GLY A 108 21.81 11.59 -16.58
C GLY A 108 20.75 10.73 -17.26
N LEU A 109 21.12 9.50 -17.64
CA LEU A 109 20.22 8.55 -18.31
C LEU A 109 19.13 8.04 -17.34
N MET A 110 19.48 7.86 -16.07
CA MET A 110 18.56 7.38 -15.04
C MET A 110 17.49 8.43 -14.73
N HIS A 111 17.83 9.73 -14.71
CA HIS A 111 16.84 10.81 -14.54
C HIS A 111 15.83 10.87 -15.71
N GLU A 112 16.27 10.61 -16.94
CA GLU A 112 15.37 10.59 -18.11
C GLU A 112 14.42 9.38 -18.08
N ILE A 113 14.92 8.20 -17.67
CA ILE A 113 14.11 6.97 -17.50
C ILE A 113 13.12 7.10 -16.32
N LEU A 114 13.55 7.70 -15.21
CA LEU A 114 12.73 7.97 -14.02
C LEU A 114 11.59 8.96 -14.31
N MET A 115 11.80 9.93 -15.20
CA MET A 115 10.78 10.89 -15.63
C MET A 115 9.81 10.34 -16.69
N ARG A 116 10.23 9.33 -17.46
CA ARG A 116 9.39 8.65 -18.47
C ARG A 116 8.39 7.66 -17.85
N THR A 117 8.65 7.17 -16.64
CA THR A 117 7.77 6.21 -15.96
C THR A 117 6.84 6.93 -14.98
N LYS A 118 5.53 6.95 -15.28
CA LYS A 118 4.51 7.69 -14.51
C LYS A 118 4.49 7.36 -13.01
N ILE A 119 4.83 6.12 -12.64
CA ILE A 119 4.78 5.60 -11.26
C ILE A 119 5.97 6.08 -10.43
N PHE A 120 7.19 6.00 -10.95
CA PHE A 120 8.38 6.51 -10.25
C PHE A 120 8.35 8.03 -10.15
N ARG A 121 7.83 8.71 -11.18
CA ARG A 121 7.56 10.15 -11.13
C ARG A 121 6.63 10.50 -9.97
N LEU A 122 5.53 9.75 -9.78
CA LEU A 122 4.59 9.99 -8.68
C LEU A 122 5.24 9.72 -7.31
N PHE A 123 5.96 8.62 -7.15
CA PHE A 123 6.68 8.29 -5.91
C PHE A 123 7.66 9.41 -5.53
N HIS A 124 8.54 9.81 -6.45
CA HIS A 124 9.51 10.87 -6.19
C HIS A 124 8.84 12.21 -5.93
N ILE A 125 7.76 12.56 -6.66
CA ILE A 125 6.96 13.76 -6.37
C ILE A 125 6.42 13.71 -4.94
N ARG A 126 5.83 12.59 -4.50
CA ARG A 126 5.26 12.43 -3.15
C ARG A 126 6.31 12.54 -2.04
N THR A 127 7.46 11.90 -2.23
CA THR A 127 8.58 11.97 -1.29
C THR A 127 9.18 13.38 -1.22
N LEU A 128 9.34 14.04 -2.36
CA LEU A 128 9.88 15.41 -2.45
C LEU A 128 8.95 16.45 -1.83
N ILE A 129 7.64 16.30 -1.98
CA ILE A 129 6.66 17.22 -1.40
C ILE A 129 6.34 16.92 0.07
N GLY A 130 7.00 15.92 0.66
CA GLY A 130 6.79 15.56 2.06
C GLY A 130 5.43 14.92 2.34
N PHE A 131 4.74 14.43 1.31
CA PHE A 131 3.45 13.76 1.47
C PHE A 131 3.56 12.51 2.36
N ASP A 132 4.75 11.88 2.36
CA ASP A 132 5.05 10.68 3.13
C ASP A 132 5.88 11.01 4.41
N ARG A 133 5.97 12.28 4.86
CA ARG A 133 6.82 12.68 6.01
C ARG A 133 6.12 12.70 7.37
N ASP A 134 4.79 12.60 7.41
CA ASP A 134 4.03 12.59 8.67
C ASP A 134 3.87 11.16 9.22
N PHE A 135 4.98 10.48 9.49
CA PHE A 135 5.01 9.20 10.22
C PHE A 135 5.72 9.42 11.56
N THR A 136 5.02 9.93 12.57
CA THR A 136 5.57 9.96 13.93
C THR A 136 5.28 8.63 14.65
N ALA A 137 6.35 7.92 14.97
CA ALA A 137 6.34 6.59 15.59
C ALA A 137 5.80 6.55 17.03
N GLN A 138 5.38 7.67 17.62
CA GLN A 138 4.98 7.74 19.02
C GLN A 138 3.57 7.19 19.30
N ASN A 139 2.68 7.15 18.29
CA ASN A 139 1.36 6.49 18.42
C ASN A 139 1.44 4.96 18.30
N VAL A 140 2.60 4.40 17.94
CA VAL A 140 2.83 2.99 17.59
C VAL A 140 2.81 2.07 18.81
N ILE A 141 3.36 2.51 19.94
CA ILE A 141 3.71 1.61 21.06
C ILE A 141 2.46 1.11 21.82
N LYS A 142 1.35 1.86 21.79
CA LYS A 142 0.16 1.56 22.60
C LYS A 142 -0.80 0.54 21.99
N GLU A 143 -0.79 0.36 20.67
CA GLU A 143 -1.72 -0.54 19.97
C GLU A 143 -1.17 -1.96 19.75
N THR A 144 0.15 -2.11 19.75
CA THR A 144 0.82 -3.39 19.54
C THR A 144 0.63 -4.39 20.69
N GLU A 145 0.18 -3.94 21.86
CA GLU A 145 -0.05 -4.80 23.03
C GLU A 145 -1.48 -5.35 23.15
N SER A 146 -2.46 -4.75 22.46
CA SER A 146 -3.85 -5.25 22.55
C SER A 146 -4.03 -6.50 21.68
N MET A 147 -4.73 -7.52 22.18
CA MET A 147 -5.14 -8.66 21.36
C MET A 147 -6.34 -8.34 20.44
N GLU A 148 -7.06 -7.26 20.72
CA GLU A 148 -8.27 -6.90 20.00
C GLU A 148 -7.99 -6.11 18.72
N VAL A 149 -8.90 -6.24 17.74
CA VAL A 149 -8.90 -5.42 16.53
C VAL A 149 -9.47 -4.04 16.87
N ASN A 150 -8.87 -2.98 16.33
CA ASN A 150 -9.31 -1.61 16.57
C ASN A 150 -10.82 -1.45 16.24
N PRO A 151 -11.68 -1.00 17.17
CA PRO A 151 -13.12 -0.85 16.93
C PRO A 151 -13.48 0.04 15.72
N LEU A 152 -12.61 1.00 15.40
CA LEU A 152 -12.75 1.85 14.23
C LEU A 152 -12.72 1.04 12.93
N PHE A 153 -11.99 -0.08 12.89
CA PHE A 153 -11.95 -0.96 11.72
C PHE A 153 -13.33 -1.56 11.45
N THR A 154 -13.99 -2.07 12.51
CA THR A 154 -15.36 -2.58 12.45
C THR A 154 -16.32 -1.50 11.98
N GLU A 155 -16.24 -0.29 12.53
CA GLU A 155 -17.07 0.84 12.12
C GLU A 155 -16.87 1.20 10.64
N VAL A 156 -15.61 1.27 10.18
CA VAL A 156 -15.26 1.57 8.79
C VAL A 156 -15.82 0.52 7.83
N LEU A 157 -15.65 -0.77 8.14
CA LEU A 157 -16.20 -1.86 7.33
C LEU A 157 -17.73 -1.86 7.31
N GLN A 158 -18.37 -1.62 8.46
CA GLN A 158 -19.83 -1.52 8.52
C GLN A 158 -20.34 -0.36 7.66
N LYS A 159 -19.70 0.81 7.69
CA LYS A 159 -20.06 1.94 6.83
C LYS A 159 -19.82 1.63 5.36
N ALA A 160 -18.70 0.99 5.02
CA ALA A 160 -18.43 0.58 3.65
C ALA A 160 -19.48 -0.41 3.13
N LYS A 161 -19.91 -1.38 3.96
CA LYS A 161 -21.02 -2.29 3.68
C LYS A 161 -22.28 -1.49 3.39
N ASN A 162 -22.71 -0.65 4.33
CA ASN A 162 -23.96 0.11 4.24
C ASN A 162 -24.01 0.98 2.99
N VAL A 163 -22.94 1.73 2.73
CA VAL A 163 -22.79 2.56 1.52
C VAL A 163 -22.95 1.69 0.27
N THR A 164 -22.23 0.57 0.18
CA THR A 164 -22.29 -0.33 -0.98
C THR A 164 -23.66 -0.95 -1.18
N THR A 165 -24.31 -1.39 -0.10
CA THR A 165 -25.64 -2.03 -0.16
C THR A 165 -26.75 -1.04 -0.47
N ALA A 166 -26.57 0.26 -0.15
CA ALA A 166 -27.58 1.29 -0.41
C ALA A 166 -27.93 1.44 -1.91
N TRP A 167 -27.00 1.12 -2.82
CA TRP A 167 -27.29 1.06 -4.26
C TRP A 167 -27.44 -0.38 -4.79
N GLY A 168 -27.60 -1.38 -3.92
CA GLY A 168 -27.71 -2.78 -4.30
C GLY A 168 -26.40 -3.46 -4.70
N GLY A 169 -25.24 -2.84 -4.39
CA GLY A 169 -23.94 -3.46 -4.58
C GLY A 169 -23.63 -4.53 -3.53
N LYS A 170 -22.73 -5.45 -3.85
CA LYS A 170 -22.18 -6.45 -2.92
C LYS A 170 -20.71 -6.17 -2.62
N LEU A 171 -20.38 -6.09 -1.34
CA LEU A 171 -19.03 -5.87 -0.84
C LEU A 171 -18.32 -7.20 -0.56
N TYR A 172 -17.15 -7.39 -1.18
CA TYR A 172 -16.24 -8.51 -0.94
C TYR A 172 -15.03 -8.01 -0.16
N PHE A 173 -14.75 -8.63 0.97
CA PHE A 173 -13.57 -8.35 1.77
C PHE A 173 -12.47 -9.35 1.41
N ILE A 174 -11.38 -8.87 0.81
CA ILE A 174 -10.28 -9.71 0.34
C ILE A 174 -9.10 -9.49 1.28
N TYR A 175 -8.68 -10.54 1.97
CA TYR A 175 -7.57 -10.48 2.91
C TYR A 175 -6.27 -10.92 2.21
N LEU A 176 -5.28 -10.04 2.15
CA LEU A 176 -4.02 -10.24 1.42
C LEU A 176 -2.85 -10.49 2.38
N PRO A 177 -2.12 -11.62 2.22
CA PRO A 177 -1.03 -11.98 3.11
C PRO A 177 0.30 -11.28 2.80
N ASP A 178 1.06 -10.94 3.83
CA ASP A 178 2.41 -10.37 3.76
C ASP A 178 3.45 -11.50 3.62
N LYS A 179 4.57 -11.22 2.93
CA LYS A 179 5.66 -12.18 2.74
C LYS A 179 6.21 -12.71 4.07
N ASN A 180 6.33 -11.85 5.08
CA ASN A 180 6.98 -12.16 6.36
C ASN A 180 6.25 -13.29 7.11
N ARG A 181 4.94 -13.43 6.89
CA ARG A 181 4.16 -14.57 7.41
C ARG A 181 4.77 -15.92 7.03
N TYR A 182 5.33 -16.02 5.83
CA TYR A 182 5.85 -17.27 5.27
C TYR A 182 7.38 -17.41 5.44
N LEU A 183 8.04 -16.47 6.14
CA LEU A 183 9.49 -16.51 6.34
C LEU A 183 9.93 -17.40 7.52
N GLN A 184 9.09 -17.54 8.55
CA GLN A 184 9.39 -18.35 9.72
C GLN A 184 8.34 -19.45 9.86
N SER A 185 8.79 -20.70 9.98
CA SER A 185 7.91 -21.88 10.06
C SER A 185 7.19 -22.03 11.40
N THR A 186 7.53 -21.21 12.40
CA THR A 186 7.03 -21.32 13.78
C THR A 186 5.89 -20.36 14.10
N TYR A 187 5.55 -19.42 13.22
CA TYR A 187 4.42 -18.53 13.46
C TYR A 187 3.09 -19.22 13.15
N SER A 188 2.14 -19.06 14.07
CA SER A 188 0.73 -19.34 13.76
C SER A 188 0.25 -18.35 12.70
N HIS A 189 -0.17 -18.88 11.54
CA HIS A 189 -0.75 -18.06 10.46
C HIS A 189 -2.04 -17.34 10.87
N ASP A 190 -2.75 -17.87 11.87
CA ASP A 190 -3.95 -17.25 12.44
C ASP A 190 -3.61 -16.00 13.25
N LEU A 191 -2.54 -16.05 14.03
CA LEU A 191 -2.14 -14.96 14.93
C LEU A 191 -1.32 -13.88 14.21
N PHE A 192 -0.67 -14.22 13.09
CA PHE A 192 0.15 -13.28 12.34
C PHE A 192 -0.68 -12.08 11.88
N MET A 193 -0.35 -10.89 12.38
CA MET A 193 -1.09 -9.65 12.15
C MET A 193 -2.59 -9.75 12.46
N LYS A 194 -2.95 -10.50 13.51
CA LYS A 194 -4.34 -10.68 13.98
C LYS A 194 -5.29 -11.17 12.88
N ARG A 195 -4.82 -12.03 11.97
CA ARG A 195 -5.60 -12.50 10.81
C ARG A 195 -6.94 -13.06 11.22
N LYS A 196 -6.93 -13.96 12.20
CA LYS A 196 -8.15 -14.65 12.65
C LYS A 196 -9.19 -13.65 13.13
N GLU A 197 -8.77 -12.66 13.91
CA GLU A 197 -9.65 -11.62 14.45
C GLU A 197 -10.16 -10.68 13.35
N VAL A 198 -9.30 -10.24 12.42
CA VAL A 198 -9.70 -9.39 11.29
C VAL A 198 -10.74 -10.09 10.41
N ILE A 199 -10.52 -11.37 10.11
CA ILE A 199 -11.46 -12.19 9.34
C ILE A 199 -12.77 -12.38 10.11
N ALA A 200 -12.70 -12.61 11.42
CA ALA A 200 -13.88 -12.75 12.26
C ALA A 200 -14.73 -11.47 12.24
N VAL A 201 -14.12 -10.28 12.35
CA VAL A 201 -14.83 -9.00 12.23
C VAL A 201 -15.56 -8.92 10.88
N ALA A 202 -14.88 -9.19 9.77
CA ALA A 202 -15.51 -9.12 8.45
C ALA A 202 -16.66 -10.13 8.29
N LYS A 203 -16.51 -11.35 8.80
CA LYS A 203 -17.56 -12.39 8.78
C LYS A 203 -18.75 -12.01 9.67
N ASN A 204 -18.52 -11.48 10.86
CA ASN A 204 -19.57 -11.04 11.78
C ASN A 204 -20.38 -9.85 11.22
N LEU A 205 -19.81 -9.09 10.30
CA LEU A 205 -20.50 -8.06 9.52
C LEU A 205 -21.18 -8.64 8.26
N ASP A 206 -21.33 -9.95 8.13
CA ASP A 206 -21.87 -10.68 6.96
C ASP A 206 -21.22 -10.27 5.62
N LEU A 207 -19.93 -9.96 5.62
CA LEU A 207 -19.21 -9.68 4.38
C LEU A 207 -18.83 -10.98 3.67
N SER A 208 -18.80 -10.93 2.34
CA SER A 208 -18.24 -12.04 1.55
C SER A 208 -16.72 -12.00 1.65
N VAL A 209 -16.15 -12.80 2.55
CA VAL A 209 -14.71 -12.86 2.79
C VAL A 209 -14.03 -13.80 1.79
N ILE A 210 -12.95 -13.32 1.18
CA ILE A 210 -12.01 -14.10 0.36
C ILE A 210 -10.66 -14.01 1.05
N ASP A 211 -10.26 -15.09 1.72
CA ASP A 211 -8.99 -15.15 2.41
C ASP A 211 -7.93 -15.77 1.52
N ILE A 212 -7.02 -14.95 0.99
CA ILE A 212 -6.02 -15.41 0.05
C ILE A 212 -5.03 -16.39 0.68
N HIS A 213 -4.85 -16.38 2.00
CA HIS A 213 -4.07 -17.42 2.65
C HIS A 213 -4.69 -18.80 2.38
N GLU A 214 -5.98 -18.98 2.69
CA GLU A 214 -6.70 -20.25 2.49
C GLU A 214 -6.82 -20.61 1.00
N GLU A 215 -7.14 -19.63 0.16
CA GLU A 215 -7.45 -19.87 -1.25
C GLU A 215 -6.21 -20.16 -2.11
N VAL A 216 -5.04 -19.64 -1.72
CA VAL A 216 -3.83 -19.72 -2.54
C VAL A 216 -2.64 -20.28 -1.77
N PHE A 217 -2.32 -19.73 -0.60
CA PHE A 217 -1.02 -19.98 0.02
C PHE A 217 -0.95 -21.24 0.88
N ALA A 218 -2.03 -21.59 1.60
CA ALA A 218 -2.07 -22.73 2.52
C ALA A 218 -1.78 -24.07 1.82
N ASN A 219 -2.23 -24.19 0.57
CA ASN A 219 -2.06 -25.40 -0.25
C ASN A 219 -0.91 -25.29 -1.27
N HIS A 220 -0.18 -24.18 -1.31
CA HIS A 220 0.92 -24.01 -2.26
C HIS A 220 2.21 -24.61 -1.69
N PRO A 221 2.94 -25.49 -2.42
CA PRO A 221 4.11 -26.19 -1.88
C PRO A 221 5.27 -25.24 -1.52
N TYR A 222 5.35 -24.10 -2.20
CA TYR A 222 6.39 -23.08 -1.98
C TYR A 222 5.79 -21.68 -1.87
N PRO A 223 5.05 -21.33 -0.81
CA PRO A 223 4.27 -20.08 -0.74
C PRO A 223 5.15 -18.83 -0.93
N ARG A 224 6.41 -18.88 -0.45
CA ARG A 224 7.41 -17.83 -0.64
C ARG A 224 7.74 -17.55 -2.11
N SER A 225 7.57 -18.53 -3.02
CA SER A 225 7.87 -18.36 -4.44
C SER A 225 6.88 -17.46 -5.16
N LEU A 226 5.78 -17.07 -4.52
CA LEU A 226 4.79 -16.14 -5.08
C LEU A 226 5.14 -14.67 -4.79
N PHE A 227 6.20 -14.42 -4.02
CA PHE A 227 6.71 -13.08 -3.72
C PHE A 227 7.97 -12.77 -4.55
N GLN A 228 8.31 -11.49 -4.63
CA GLN A 228 9.58 -11.07 -5.20
C GLN A 228 10.74 -11.54 -4.30
N THR A 229 11.71 -12.21 -4.91
CA THR A 229 12.85 -12.86 -4.22
C THR A 229 13.95 -11.88 -3.81
N HIS A 230 14.09 -10.75 -4.52
CA HIS A 230 15.23 -9.84 -4.37
C HIS A 230 14.99 -8.66 -3.42
N SER A 231 13.77 -8.46 -2.90
CA SER A 231 13.55 -7.40 -1.90
C SER A 231 13.91 -7.90 -0.51
N ARG A 232 15.01 -7.32 0.04
CA ARG A 232 15.30 -7.32 1.48
C ARG A 232 14.44 -6.31 2.25
N SER A 233 13.58 -5.53 1.57
CA SER A 233 12.69 -4.60 2.25
C SER A 233 11.51 -5.34 2.90
N THR A 234 11.10 -4.81 4.04
CA THR A 234 9.79 -5.00 4.64
C THR A 234 8.74 -4.60 3.60
N GLY A 235 7.73 -5.45 3.34
CA GLY A 235 6.71 -5.20 2.30
C GLY A 235 7.06 -5.71 0.91
N ALA A 236 7.53 -6.96 0.79
CA ALA A 236 7.79 -7.53 -0.52
C ALA A 236 6.48 -7.81 -1.28
N HIS A 237 6.30 -7.14 -2.42
CA HIS A 237 5.18 -7.40 -3.31
C HIS A 237 5.16 -8.83 -3.85
N TYR A 238 3.98 -9.26 -4.27
CA TYR A 238 3.83 -10.47 -5.08
C TYR A 238 4.63 -10.33 -6.40
N ASN A 239 5.10 -11.45 -6.93
CA ASN A 239 5.63 -11.49 -8.30
C ASN A 239 4.48 -11.75 -9.29
N ALA A 240 4.79 -11.79 -10.59
CA ALA A 240 3.78 -12.02 -11.63
C ALA A 240 2.97 -13.32 -11.42
N LYS A 241 3.62 -14.40 -10.96
CA LYS A 241 2.92 -15.66 -10.63
C LYS A 241 2.00 -15.47 -9.43
N GLY A 242 2.47 -14.82 -8.36
CA GLY A 242 1.63 -14.50 -7.20
C GLY A 242 0.39 -13.69 -7.58
N TYR A 243 0.54 -12.60 -8.34
CA TYR A 243 -0.61 -11.83 -8.82
C TYR A 243 -1.57 -12.65 -9.68
N ASN A 244 -1.04 -13.53 -10.54
CA ASN A 244 -1.86 -14.40 -11.37
C ASN A 244 -2.72 -15.38 -10.53
N GLU A 245 -2.11 -16.10 -9.57
CA GLU A 245 -2.85 -17.05 -8.73
C GLU A 245 -3.88 -16.34 -7.84
N ILE A 246 -3.51 -15.21 -7.22
CA ILE A 246 -4.40 -14.41 -6.37
C ILE A 246 -5.58 -13.87 -7.18
N SER A 247 -5.34 -13.29 -8.35
CA SER A 247 -6.41 -12.74 -9.18
C SER A 247 -7.37 -13.82 -9.68
N LYS A 248 -6.87 -15.00 -10.08
CA LYS A 248 -7.72 -16.15 -10.44
C LYS A 248 -8.61 -16.57 -9.28
N ALA A 249 -8.06 -16.71 -8.07
CA ALA A 249 -8.82 -17.07 -6.88
C ALA A 249 -9.93 -16.05 -6.59
N ILE A 250 -9.62 -14.75 -6.63
CA ILE A 250 -10.60 -13.67 -6.45
C ILE A 250 -11.70 -13.76 -7.50
N VAL A 251 -11.35 -13.87 -8.79
CA VAL A 251 -12.33 -13.95 -9.88
C VAL A 251 -13.26 -15.15 -9.72
N LEU A 252 -12.72 -16.33 -9.38
CA LEU A 252 -13.50 -17.55 -9.19
C LEU A 252 -14.53 -17.37 -8.06
N LYS A 253 -14.10 -16.83 -6.91
CA LYS A 253 -14.96 -16.61 -5.72
C LYS A 253 -16.00 -15.52 -5.96
N VAL A 254 -15.62 -14.44 -6.65
CA VAL A 254 -16.53 -13.33 -6.99
C VAL A 254 -17.54 -13.70 -8.08
N LYS A 255 -17.21 -14.62 -9.00
CA LYS A 255 -18.12 -15.10 -10.05
C LYS A 255 -19.04 -16.24 -9.61
N GLY A 256 -18.73 -16.96 -8.54
CA GLY A 256 -19.56 -18.07 -8.06
C GLY A 256 -19.27 -19.43 -8.73
N GLY A 257 -18.08 -19.61 -9.32
CA GLY A 257 -17.59 -20.90 -9.83
C GLY A 257 -17.59 -21.07 -11.36
N LYS A 258 -16.43 -21.49 -11.87
CA LYS A 258 -15.97 -21.74 -13.27
C LYS A 258 -15.70 -20.51 -14.15
N ILE A 259 -14.41 -20.25 -14.35
CA ILE A 259 -13.90 -19.62 -15.57
C ILE A 259 -13.98 -20.71 -16.64
N ILE A 260 -14.81 -20.50 -17.66
CA ILE A 260 -14.80 -21.30 -18.87
C ILE A 260 -13.44 -20.98 -19.52
N ASN A 261 -12.56 -21.99 -19.58
CA ASN A 261 -11.27 -21.89 -20.25
C ASN A 261 -11.47 -21.59 -21.74
#